data_AF-A0A9X1AIR9-F1
#
_entry.id   AF-A0A9X1AIR9-F1
#
_cell.length_a   1.000
_cell.length_b   1.000
_cell.length_c   1.000
_cell.angle_alpha   90.00
_cell.angle_beta   90.00
_cell.angle_gamma   90.00
#
_symmetry.space_group_name_H-M   'P 1'
#
loop_
_entity.id
_entity.type
_entity.pdbx_description
1 polymer ?
#
loop_
_entity_poly.entity_id
_entity_poly.type
_entity_poly.pdbx_seq_one_letter_code
_entity_poly.pdbx_strand_id
1 'polypeptide(L)'
;MKLGTKYLLWSLALLAFWLPTSAWAAECFSSSVARPTPFMGNNDEVFQLSDGSIWQVKYSYEYLYAYTPSVIVCPDRGVMAVEGKTISVIRIRPSEAAPQSKAQGSTPKNKPNLPPNALTVVLRKRGCDYFIADGPQGYYILEWYGGHDPEIGEALVGYQSGYGFKDIIYLKSGDSGRVWVEDYLLGKDRALEKFSEKCE
;
A
#
# COMPACT_ATOMS: atom_id res chain seq x y z
N MET A 1 -53.21 55.52 -44.65
CA MET A 1 -52.07 55.16 -45.52
C MET A 1 -50.81 55.61 -44.79
N LYS A 2 -49.85 54.77 -44.37
CA LYS A 2 -49.23 53.61 -45.03
C LYS A 2 -48.99 52.48 -44.01
N LEU A 3 -49.36 51.27 -44.41
CA LEU A 3 -48.90 50.00 -43.84
C LEU A 3 -47.43 49.80 -44.24
N GLY A 4 -46.58 49.42 -43.29
CA GLY A 4 -45.18 49.09 -43.53
C GLY A 4 -44.87 47.68 -43.04
N THR A 5 -45.24 46.68 -43.84
CA THR A 5 -44.86 45.28 -43.65
C THR A 5 -43.49 45.06 -44.29
N LYS A 6 -42.48 44.67 -43.50
CA LYS A 6 -41.29 43.99 -44.02
C LYS A 6 -40.89 42.88 -43.06
N TYR A 7 -41.31 41.66 -43.40
CA TYR A 7 -40.63 40.45 -42.95
C TYR A 7 -39.34 40.32 -43.74
N LEU A 8 -38.20 40.19 -43.04
CA LEU A 8 -37.02 39.54 -43.60
C LEU A 8 -36.44 38.62 -42.53
N LEU A 9 -36.63 37.32 -42.79
CA LEU A 9 -36.00 36.21 -42.11
C LEU A 9 -34.47 36.30 -42.27
N TRP A 10 -33.72 35.90 -41.24
CA TRP A 10 -32.70 34.84 -41.33
C TRP A 10 -32.07 34.61 -39.94
N SER A 11 -32.56 33.56 -39.29
CA SER A 11 -31.76 32.51 -38.64
C SER A 11 -30.33 32.91 -38.23
N LEU A 12 -30.19 33.44 -37.01
CA LEU A 12 -28.92 33.29 -36.29
C LEU A 12 -28.95 31.94 -35.59
N ALA A 13 -28.05 31.08 -36.05
CA ALA A 13 -27.85 29.72 -35.59
C ALA A 13 -27.74 29.63 -34.06
N LEU A 14 -28.61 28.81 -33.47
CA LEU A 14 -28.35 28.10 -32.22
C LEU A 14 -27.12 27.20 -32.41
N LEU A 15 -25.93 27.78 -32.32
CA LEU A 15 -24.70 27.04 -32.05
C LEU A 15 -24.74 26.64 -30.58
N ALA A 16 -25.50 25.59 -30.28
CA ALA A 16 -25.34 24.84 -29.04
C ALA A 16 -23.95 24.18 -29.11
N PHE A 17 -22.94 24.92 -28.69
CA PHE A 17 -21.58 24.42 -28.50
C PHE A 17 -21.66 23.36 -27.39
N TRP A 18 -21.82 22.11 -27.81
CA TRP A 18 -21.58 20.96 -26.95
C TRP A 18 -20.11 21.01 -26.54
N LEU A 19 -19.83 21.63 -25.39
CA LEU A 19 -18.56 21.44 -24.72
C LEU A 19 -18.60 20.03 -24.12
N PRO A 20 -17.74 19.09 -24.56
CA PRO A 20 -17.50 17.90 -23.78
C PRO A 20 -16.79 18.35 -22.50
N THR A 21 -17.53 18.45 -21.39
CA THR A 21 -16.93 18.61 -20.06
C THR A 21 -16.32 17.29 -19.64
N SER A 22 -15.20 16.93 -20.27
CA SER A 22 -14.35 15.85 -19.80
C SER A 22 -13.26 16.44 -18.93
N ALA A 23 -13.64 16.97 -17.77
CA ALA A 23 -12.69 17.20 -16.70
C ALA A 23 -12.50 15.86 -15.99
N TRP A 24 -11.59 15.03 -16.48
CA TRP A 24 -11.10 13.87 -15.72
C TRP A 24 -10.12 14.41 -14.70
N ALA A 25 -10.64 15.09 -13.67
CA ALA A 25 -9.88 15.28 -12.46
C ALA A 25 -9.75 13.89 -11.84
N ALA A 26 -8.55 13.33 -11.88
CA ALA A 26 -7.99 12.51 -10.82
C ALA A 26 -8.83 12.56 -9.52
N GLU A 27 -9.82 11.69 -9.35
CA GLU A 27 -10.78 11.87 -8.27
C GLU A 27 -10.11 11.55 -6.94
N CYS A 28 -9.99 12.58 -6.10
CA CYS A 28 -9.77 12.36 -4.69
C CYS A 28 -11.01 11.67 -4.11
N PHE A 29 -10.83 10.73 -3.18
CA PHE A 29 -11.93 10.02 -2.56
C PHE A 29 -11.84 10.04 -1.03
N SER A 30 -12.99 10.03 -0.37
CA SER A 30 -13.08 9.90 1.09
C SER A 30 -13.02 8.45 1.52
N SER A 31 -12.32 8.16 2.62
CA SER A 31 -12.22 6.82 3.21
C SER A 31 -11.88 6.93 4.70
N SER A 32 -11.55 5.81 5.34
CA SER A 32 -11.00 5.77 6.69
C SER A 32 -9.83 4.81 6.77
N VAL A 33 -8.86 5.09 7.64
CA VAL A 33 -7.80 4.11 7.94
C VAL A 33 -8.41 3.01 8.80
N ALA A 34 -8.38 1.78 8.28
CA ALA A 34 -8.85 0.60 9.00
C ALA A 34 -7.76 0.05 9.93
N ARG A 35 -6.50 0.03 9.47
CA ARG A 35 -5.34 -0.49 10.21
C ARG A 35 -4.04 0.21 9.79
N PRO A 36 -3.01 0.32 10.66
CA PRO A 36 -3.03 -0.07 12.08
C PRO A 36 -3.92 0.86 12.92
N THR A 37 -4.20 0.46 14.15
CA THR A 37 -4.92 1.30 15.13
C THR A 37 -4.10 1.38 16.43
N PRO A 38 -3.56 2.55 16.78
CA PRO A 38 -3.69 3.85 16.11
C PRO A 38 -2.86 3.94 14.83
N PHE A 39 -3.26 4.84 13.92
CA PHE A 39 -2.43 5.27 12.78
C PHE A 39 -1.47 6.36 13.25
N MET A 40 -0.17 6.17 13.03
CA MET A 40 0.88 7.05 13.56
C MET A 40 1.39 8.08 12.53
N GLY A 41 1.11 7.90 11.25
CA GLY A 41 1.59 8.77 10.18
C GLY A 41 3.10 8.78 9.97
N ASN A 42 3.81 7.80 10.51
CA ASN A 42 5.27 7.73 10.47
C ASN A 42 5.76 7.45 9.04
N ASN A 43 6.95 7.95 8.70
CA ASN A 43 7.57 7.59 7.43
C ASN A 43 7.68 6.06 7.28
N ASP A 44 7.34 5.56 6.09
CA ASP A 44 7.27 4.14 5.73
C ASP A 44 6.22 3.31 6.47
N GLU A 45 5.32 3.93 7.25
CA GLU A 45 4.15 3.25 7.81
C GLU A 45 3.23 2.77 6.70
N VAL A 46 2.93 1.48 6.73
CA VAL A 46 2.02 0.82 5.82
C VAL A 46 0.66 0.71 6.50
N PHE A 47 -0.38 1.12 5.80
CA PHE A 47 -1.72 1.16 6.32
C PHE A 47 -2.73 0.64 5.29
N GLN A 48 -3.87 0.19 5.80
CA GLN A 48 -5.00 -0.27 5.00
C GLN A 48 -6.19 0.67 5.22
N LEU A 49 -6.85 1.04 4.12
CA LEU A 49 -8.10 1.78 4.16
C LEU A 49 -9.30 0.83 4.32
N SER A 50 -10.46 1.37 4.69
CA SER A 50 -11.70 0.60 4.85
C SER A 50 -12.21 -0.10 3.58
N ASP A 51 -11.73 0.31 2.41
CA ASP A 51 -11.99 -0.37 1.12
C ASP A 51 -11.01 -1.53 0.83
N GLY A 52 -10.11 -1.84 1.77
CA GLY A 52 -9.09 -2.88 1.65
C GLY A 52 -7.83 -2.43 0.91
N SER A 53 -7.79 -1.22 0.35
CA SER A 53 -6.61 -0.72 -0.36
C SER A 53 -5.44 -0.47 0.59
N ILE A 54 -4.23 -0.83 0.14
CA ILE A 54 -3.00 -0.77 0.95
C ILE A 54 -2.15 0.40 0.47
N TRP A 55 -1.59 1.15 1.40
CA TRP A 55 -0.85 2.37 1.15
C TRP A 55 0.36 2.47 2.06
N GLN A 56 1.35 3.28 1.66
CA GLN A 56 2.52 3.57 2.46
C GLN A 56 2.74 5.07 2.56
N VAL A 57 3.00 5.55 3.76
CA VAL A 57 3.42 6.93 4.03
C VAL A 57 4.85 7.15 3.54
N LYS A 58 5.11 8.28 2.88
CA LYS A 58 6.43 8.70 2.43
C LYS A 58 6.75 10.12 2.88
N TYR A 59 8.01 10.34 3.22
CA TYR A 59 8.57 11.67 3.53
C TYR A 59 7.80 12.43 4.62
N SER A 60 7.17 11.70 5.55
CA SER A 60 6.39 12.29 6.63
C SER A 60 7.26 12.52 7.87
N TYR A 61 7.20 13.74 8.38
CA TYR A 61 7.72 14.11 9.70
C TYR A 61 6.58 14.50 10.65
N GLU A 62 5.34 14.27 10.23
CA GLU A 62 4.16 14.64 10.98
C GLU A 62 3.88 13.60 12.04
N TYR A 63 3.88 14.03 13.31
CA TYR A 63 3.32 13.21 14.37
C TYR A 63 1.79 13.15 14.20
N LEU A 64 1.27 11.96 13.96
CA LEU A 64 -0.15 11.65 13.98
C LEU A 64 -0.39 10.60 15.06
N TYR A 65 -1.58 10.64 15.65
CA TYR A 65 -2.03 9.64 16.61
C TYR A 65 -3.55 9.58 16.57
N ALA A 66 -4.08 8.78 15.65
CA ALA A 66 -5.51 8.74 15.39
C ALA A 66 -6.04 7.31 15.37
N TYR A 67 -7.16 7.10 16.06
CA TYR A 67 -7.89 5.83 16.02
C TYR A 67 -8.89 5.90 14.87
N THR A 68 -8.64 5.13 13.81
CA THR A 68 -9.49 5.04 12.61
C THR A 68 -9.87 6.40 11.98
N PRO A 69 -8.89 7.26 11.65
CA PRO A 69 -9.19 8.59 11.10
C PRO A 69 -9.93 8.53 9.77
N SER A 70 -10.83 9.49 9.56
CA SER A 70 -11.37 9.82 8.24
C SER A 70 -10.32 10.54 7.41
N VAL A 71 -10.20 10.16 6.14
CA VAL A 71 -9.16 10.67 5.24
C VAL A 71 -9.73 11.03 3.87
N ILE A 72 -9.03 11.92 3.16
CA ILE A 72 -9.25 12.18 1.74
C ILE A 72 -7.97 11.81 1.00
N VAL A 73 -8.04 10.81 0.13
CA VAL A 73 -6.90 10.32 -0.63
C VAL A 73 -6.95 10.88 -2.03
N CYS A 74 -5.83 11.41 -2.51
CA CYS A 74 -5.68 11.95 -3.85
C CYS A 74 -4.54 11.22 -4.57
N PRO A 75 -4.81 10.07 -5.20
CA PRO A 75 -3.79 9.17 -5.73
C PRO A 75 -2.83 9.84 -6.72
N ASP A 76 -3.36 10.64 -7.65
CA ASP A 76 -2.55 11.25 -8.72
C ASP A 76 -1.69 12.41 -8.22
N ARG A 77 -2.02 12.94 -7.04
CA ARG A 77 -1.18 13.91 -6.31
C ARG A 77 -0.22 13.23 -5.34
N GLY A 78 -0.35 11.92 -5.12
CA GLY A 78 0.47 11.17 -4.16
C GLY A 78 0.30 11.65 -2.71
N VAL A 79 -0.88 12.16 -2.35
CA VAL A 79 -1.13 12.72 -1.00
C VAL A 79 -2.44 12.21 -0.39
N MET A 80 -2.47 12.24 0.93
CA MET A 80 -3.65 11.98 1.76
C MET A 80 -3.80 13.09 2.79
N ALA A 81 -5.01 13.63 2.91
CA ALA A 81 -5.37 14.54 3.99
C ALA A 81 -5.93 13.74 5.19
N VAL A 82 -5.42 14.03 6.37
CA VAL A 82 -5.79 13.38 7.64
C VAL A 82 -5.68 14.40 8.78
N GLU A 83 -6.77 14.60 9.53
CA GLU A 83 -6.83 15.56 10.65
C GLU A 83 -6.31 16.98 10.32
N GLY A 84 -6.62 17.48 9.12
CA GLY A 84 -6.16 18.80 8.65
C GLY A 84 -4.69 18.85 8.19
N LYS A 85 -3.95 17.74 8.32
CA LYS A 85 -2.61 17.58 7.77
C LYS A 85 -2.66 16.93 6.40
N THR A 86 -1.65 17.17 5.57
CA THR A 86 -1.47 16.48 4.28
C THR A 86 -0.15 15.73 4.32
N ILE A 87 -0.20 14.42 4.10
CA ILE A 87 0.98 13.55 4.07
C ILE A 87 1.15 12.92 2.69
N SER A 88 2.38 12.63 2.29
CA SER A 88 2.64 11.94 1.02
C SER A 88 2.39 10.44 1.19
N VAL A 89 1.68 9.84 0.24
CA VAL A 89 1.33 8.43 0.26
C VAL A 89 1.53 7.81 -1.12
N ILE A 90 1.93 6.55 -1.14
CA ILE A 90 1.97 5.73 -2.35
C ILE A 90 1.05 4.53 -2.17
N ARG A 91 0.33 4.17 -3.22
CA ARG A 91 -0.48 2.95 -3.20
C ARG A 91 0.43 1.73 -3.34
N ILE A 92 0.31 0.79 -2.42
CA ILE A 92 0.94 -0.52 -2.55
C ILE A 92 -0.02 -1.42 -3.31
N ARG A 93 0.47 -2.03 -4.38
CA ARG A 93 -0.20 -3.13 -5.06
C ARG A 93 0.78 -4.31 -5.09
N PRO A 94 0.31 -5.55 -4.97
CA PRO A 94 1.05 -6.67 -5.56
C PRO A 94 1.33 -6.28 -7.01
N SER A 95 2.58 -6.26 -7.47
CA SER A 95 2.82 -5.85 -8.86
C SER A 95 2.19 -6.88 -9.79
N GLU A 96 1.07 -6.51 -10.38
CA GLU A 96 0.94 -6.70 -11.82
C GLU A 96 1.93 -5.76 -12.51
N ALA A 97 2.60 -6.29 -13.53
CA ALA A 97 3.73 -5.72 -14.27
C ALA A 97 3.78 -4.18 -14.34
N ALA A 98 4.73 -3.58 -13.62
CA ALA A 98 5.20 -2.24 -13.97
C ALA A 98 5.86 -2.29 -15.38
N PRO A 99 5.69 -1.27 -16.24
CA PRO A 99 6.47 -1.16 -17.47
C PRO A 99 7.95 -1.15 -17.13
N GLN A 100 8.68 -2.12 -17.66
CA GLN A 100 10.11 -2.32 -17.43
C GLN A 100 10.91 -1.06 -17.82
N SER A 101 11.38 -0.29 -16.83
CA SER A 101 12.51 0.60 -17.04
C SER A 101 13.76 -0.26 -17.20
N LYS A 102 14.36 -0.24 -18.39
CA LYS A 102 15.59 -0.97 -18.72
C LYS A 102 16.73 -0.57 -17.77
N ALA A 103 17.14 -1.48 -16.90
CA ALA A 103 18.48 -1.50 -16.32
C ALA A 103 18.87 -2.95 -16.01
N GLN A 104 19.99 -3.35 -16.62
CA GLN A 104 20.56 -4.70 -16.65
C GLN A 104 21.15 -5.08 -15.28
N GLY A 105 20.82 -6.28 -14.78
CA GLY A 105 21.48 -6.91 -13.63
C GLY A 105 20.88 -8.29 -13.39
N SER A 106 21.67 -9.34 -13.61
CA SER A 106 21.27 -10.75 -13.59
C SER A 106 20.90 -11.26 -12.18
N THR A 107 19.65 -11.70 -12.00
CA THR A 107 19.17 -12.46 -10.82
C THR A 107 18.06 -13.42 -11.30
N PRO A 108 17.85 -14.61 -10.69
CA PRO A 108 17.08 -15.70 -11.30
C PRO A 108 15.64 -15.32 -11.67
N LYS A 109 15.23 -15.79 -12.85
CA LYS A 109 13.88 -15.64 -13.40
C LYS A 109 12.85 -16.29 -12.46
N ASN A 110 11.77 -15.55 -12.16
CA ASN A 110 10.61 -15.87 -11.30
C ASN A 110 10.65 -15.40 -9.83
N LYS A 111 11.21 -14.24 -9.50
CA LYS A 111 10.78 -13.51 -8.28
C LYS A 111 9.59 -12.62 -8.65
N PRO A 112 8.42 -12.74 -8.00
CA PRO A 112 7.32 -11.79 -8.18
C PRO A 112 7.83 -10.37 -7.99
N ASN A 113 7.37 -9.43 -8.81
CA ASN A 113 7.73 -8.02 -8.61
C ASN A 113 6.99 -7.54 -7.35
N LEU A 114 7.71 -7.50 -6.23
CA LEU A 114 7.14 -7.11 -4.95
C LEU A 114 7.53 -5.66 -4.65
N PRO A 115 6.75 -4.95 -3.82
CA PRO A 115 7.18 -3.68 -3.26
C PRO A 115 8.60 -3.82 -2.69
N PRO A 116 9.49 -2.82 -2.87
CA PRO A 116 10.89 -2.90 -2.41
C PRO A 116 11.05 -3.16 -0.91
N ASN A 117 10.00 -2.96 -0.12
CA ASN A 117 9.94 -3.18 1.31
C ASN A 117 9.00 -4.34 1.68
N ALA A 118 8.86 -5.36 0.83
CA ALA A 118 8.10 -6.56 1.15
C ALA A 118 9.02 -7.69 1.61
N LEU A 119 8.54 -8.52 2.54
CA LEU A 119 9.14 -9.82 2.86
C LEU A 119 8.36 -10.91 2.13
N THR A 120 9.03 -12.02 1.83
CA THR A 120 8.40 -13.26 1.36
C THR A 120 8.57 -14.35 2.40
N VAL A 121 7.50 -15.00 2.84
CA VAL A 121 7.60 -16.16 3.75
C VAL A 121 8.32 -17.30 3.01
N VAL A 122 9.43 -17.78 3.56
CA VAL A 122 10.28 -18.81 2.92
C VAL A 122 10.38 -20.10 3.72
N LEU A 123 10.06 -20.06 5.02
CA LEU A 123 10.04 -21.26 5.86
C LEU A 123 8.93 -21.17 6.90
N ARG A 124 8.14 -22.23 7.01
CA ARG A 124 7.07 -22.43 8.00
C ARG A 124 7.11 -23.88 8.46
N LYS A 125 6.96 -24.12 9.77
CA LYS A 125 6.83 -25.47 10.35
C LYS A 125 5.48 -25.57 11.05
N ARG A 126 4.67 -26.55 10.67
CA ARG A 126 3.37 -26.80 11.31
C ARG A 126 3.56 -27.01 12.81
N GLY A 127 2.77 -26.29 13.61
CA GLY A 127 2.80 -26.37 15.08
C GLY A 127 3.89 -25.55 15.76
N CYS A 128 4.70 -24.81 15.00
CA CYS A 128 5.56 -23.75 15.55
C CYS A 128 4.89 -22.40 15.29
N ASP A 129 5.06 -21.38 16.14
CA ASP A 129 4.55 -20.04 15.84
C ASP A 129 5.58 -19.18 15.08
N TYR A 130 6.83 -19.64 15.01
CA TYR A 130 7.87 -18.98 14.26
C TYR A 130 7.84 -19.33 12.76
N PHE A 131 8.34 -18.40 11.96
CA PHE A 131 8.56 -18.55 10.53
C PHE A 131 9.72 -17.66 10.05
N ILE A 132 10.30 -18.01 8.90
CA ILE A 132 11.34 -17.21 8.27
C ILE A 132 10.75 -16.46 7.08
N ALA A 133 11.07 -15.18 6.97
CA ALA A 133 10.77 -14.39 5.78
C ALA A 133 12.06 -13.83 5.15
N ASP A 134 12.17 -13.91 3.82
CA ASP A 134 13.24 -13.32 3.01
C ASP A 134 12.89 -11.86 2.70
N GLY A 135 13.78 -10.94 3.09
CA GLY A 135 13.63 -9.51 2.90
C GLY A 135 14.72 -8.89 2.03
N PRO A 136 14.58 -7.59 1.70
CA PRO A 136 15.51 -6.88 0.83
C PRO A 136 16.96 -6.82 1.32
N GLN A 137 17.16 -6.98 2.64
CA GLN A 137 18.45 -6.81 3.30
C GLN A 137 18.88 -8.07 4.10
N GLY A 138 18.13 -9.17 4.01
CA GLY A 138 18.41 -10.40 4.75
C GLY A 138 17.14 -11.10 5.23
N TYR A 139 17.34 -12.19 5.98
CA TYR A 139 16.26 -13.01 6.51
C TYR A 139 15.77 -12.46 7.86
N TYR A 140 14.48 -12.67 8.12
CA TYR A 140 13.77 -12.28 9.32
C TYR A 140 13.25 -13.53 10.03
N ILE A 141 13.38 -13.58 11.35
CA ILE A 141 12.68 -14.53 12.22
C ILE A 141 11.49 -13.81 12.81
N LEU A 142 10.30 -14.29 12.46
CA LEU A 142 9.04 -13.70 12.88
C LEU A 142 8.26 -14.72 13.69
N GLU A 143 7.69 -14.30 14.81
CA GLU A 143 6.75 -15.07 15.61
C GLU A 143 5.33 -14.58 15.32
N TRP A 144 4.42 -15.50 15.03
CA TRP A 144 3.02 -15.21 14.77
C TRP A 144 2.24 -15.01 16.08
N TYR A 145 1.51 -13.89 16.18
CA TYR A 145 0.71 -13.52 17.35
C TYR A 145 -0.79 -13.39 17.05
N GLY A 146 -1.23 -13.78 15.85
CA GLY A 146 -2.64 -13.80 15.46
C GLY A 146 -2.94 -13.10 14.14
N GLY A 147 -4.19 -13.20 13.72
CA GLY A 147 -4.65 -12.81 12.38
C GLY A 147 -4.49 -13.96 11.39
N HIS A 148 -4.14 -13.63 10.14
CA HIS A 148 -3.86 -14.63 9.10
C HIS A 148 -2.63 -15.48 9.46
N ASP A 149 -2.71 -16.81 9.28
CA ASP A 149 -1.59 -17.73 9.51
C ASP A 149 -0.66 -17.70 8.28
N PRO A 150 0.64 -17.37 8.44
CA PRO A 150 1.56 -17.21 7.32
C PRO A 150 1.79 -18.51 6.53
N GLU A 151 1.62 -18.44 5.22
CA GLU A 151 1.94 -19.53 4.29
C GLU A 151 3.23 -19.26 3.51
N ILE A 152 3.98 -20.33 3.18
CA ILE A 152 5.19 -20.22 2.37
C ILE A 152 4.85 -19.63 0.99
N GLY A 153 5.62 -18.64 0.57
CA GLY A 153 5.47 -17.92 -0.69
C GLY A 153 4.62 -16.66 -0.59
N GLU A 154 3.97 -16.41 0.55
CA GLU A 154 3.21 -15.17 0.74
C GLU A 154 4.13 -13.97 0.90
N ALA A 155 3.70 -12.84 0.32
CA ALA A 155 4.38 -11.57 0.44
C ALA A 155 3.67 -10.67 1.46
N LEU A 156 4.43 -10.08 2.37
CA LEU A 156 3.92 -9.24 3.46
C LEU A 156 4.67 -7.91 3.57
N VAL A 157 3.97 -6.89 4.08
CA VAL A 157 4.47 -5.52 4.30
C VAL A 157 4.07 -5.02 5.69
N GLY A 158 4.63 -3.90 6.15
CA GLY A 158 4.31 -3.30 7.46
C GLY A 158 5.30 -3.63 8.58
N TYR A 159 6.36 -4.38 8.29
CA TYR A 159 7.31 -4.89 9.30
C TYR A 159 8.39 -3.91 9.76
N GLN A 160 8.33 -2.62 9.37
CA GLN A 160 9.33 -1.55 9.62
C GLN A 160 10.52 -1.95 10.49
N SER A 161 11.74 -1.91 9.93
CA SER A 161 12.99 -2.39 10.56
C SER A 161 13.08 -2.18 12.07
N GLY A 162 13.48 -3.24 12.78
CA GLY A 162 13.64 -3.24 14.24
C GLY A 162 12.82 -4.31 14.93
N TYR A 163 13.19 -4.58 16.18
CA TYR A 163 12.53 -5.56 17.04
C TYR A 163 11.12 -5.12 17.48
N GLY A 164 10.34 -6.08 17.93
CA GLY A 164 9.06 -5.85 18.60
C GLY A 164 7.83 -6.17 17.75
N PHE A 165 6.65 -5.79 18.26
CA PHE A 165 5.38 -6.03 17.58
C PHE A 165 5.25 -5.21 16.30
N LYS A 166 4.73 -5.87 15.25
CA LYS A 166 4.37 -5.25 13.97
C LYS A 166 2.99 -5.73 13.56
N ASP A 167 2.20 -4.80 13.04
CA ASP A 167 1.03 -5.13 12.24
C ASP A 167 1.50 -5.28 10.79
N ILE A 168 1.21 -6.43 10.20
CA ILE A 168 1.60 -6.76 8.83
C ILE A 168 0.35 -6.97 7.97
N ILE A 169 0.52 -6.75 6.66
CA ILE A 169 -0.53 -7.01 5.68
C ILE A 169 0.01 -7.97 4.62
N TYR A 170 -0.74 -9.03 4.36
CA TYR A 170 -0.47 -10.02 3.32
C TYR A 170 -0.97 -9.48 1.98
N LEU A 171 -0.05 -9.20 1.06
CA LEU A 171 -0.35 -8.42 -0.14
C LEU A 171 -1.38 -9.08 -1.05
N LYS A 172 -1.41 -10.41 -1.13
CA LYS A 172 -2.30 -11.15 -2.03
C LYS A 172 -3.75 -11.14 -1.55
N SER A 173 -3.99 -11.41 -0.27
CA SER A 173 -5.34 -11.49 0.29
C SER A 173 -5.85 -10.15 0.83
N GLY A 174 -4.93 -9.26 1.20
CA GLY A 174 -5.26 -8.05 1.97
C GLY A 174 -5.53 -8.35 3.45
N ASP A 175 -5.34 -9.59 3.90
CA ASP A 175 -5.50 -9.95 5.30
C ASP A 175 -4.37 -9.34 6.14
N SER A 176 -4.65 -9.17 7.43
CA SER A 176 -3.68 -8.65 8.39
C SER A 176 -3.21 -9.75 9.35
N GLY A 177 -1.97 -9.65 9.78
CA GLY A 177 -1.41 -10.43 10.88
C GLY A 177 -0.73 -9.52 11.88
N ARG A 178 -0.52 -10.04 13.09
CA ARG A 178 0.36 -9.43 14.08
C ARG A 178 1.54 -10.36 14.32
N VAL A 179 2.74 -9.80 14.25
CA VAL A 179 3.99 -10.57 14.45
C VAL A 179 4.88 -9.89 15.47
N TRP A 180 5.74 -10.67 16.10
CA TRP A 180 6.91 -10.18 16.81
C TRP A 180 8.15 -10.40 15.96
N VAL A 181 8.93 -9.33 15.72
CA VAL A 181 10.22 -9.44 15.05
C VAL A 181 11.25 -9.90 16.08
N GLU A 182 11.58 -11.18 16.01
CA GLU A 182 12.53 -11.82 16.91
C GLU A 182 13.97 -11.53 16.48
N ASP A 183 14.24 -11.54 15.17
CA ASP A 183 15.53 -11.17 14.60
C ASP A 183 15.41 -10.78 13.13
N TYR A 184 16.37 -10.01 12.60
CA TYR A 184 16.33 -9.47 11.24
C TYR A 184 17.74 -9.20 10.69
N LEU A 185 17.83 -9.01 9.36
CA LEU A 185 19.09 -8.83 8.63
C LEU A 185 20.05 -10.03 8.76
N LEU A 186 19.49 -11.23 8.93
CA LEU A 186 20.29 -12.43 9.08
C LEU A 186 20.77 -12.97 7.73
N GLY A 187 21.94 -13.60 7.75
CA GLY A 187 22.33 -14.57 6.73
C GLY A 187 21.48 -15.85 6.84
N LYS A 188 21.36 -16.58 5.72
CA LYS A 188 20.52 -17.77 5.62
C LYS A 188 20.81 -18.82 6.70
N ASP A 189 22.08 -19.16 6.89
CA ASP A 189 22.48 -20.22 7.83
C ASP A 189 22.14 -19.85 9.28
N ARG A 190 22.38 -18.58 9.65
CA ARG A 190 22.02 -18.07 10.99
C ARG A 190 20.52 -18.05 11.22
N ALA A 191 19.74 -17.72 10.19
CA ALA A 191 18.28 -17.76 10.27
C ALA A 191 17.76 -19.20 10.49
N LEU A 192 18.33 -20.18 9.80
CA LEU A 192 17.95 -21.60 9.96
C LEU A 192 18.31 -22.17 11.33
N GLU A 193 19.49 -21.83 11.85
CA GLU A 193 19.93 -22.21 13.19
C GLU A 193 18.95 -21.69 14.25
N LYS A 194 18.70 -20.38 14.27
CA LYS A 194 17.76 -19.75 15.21
C LYS A 194 16.34 -20.28 15.08
N PHE A 195 15.87 -20.50 13.85
CA PHE A 195 14.55 -21.07 13.63
C PHE A 195 14.42 -22.48 14.21
N SER A 196 15.48 -23.29 14.11
CA SER A 196 15.49 -24.64 14.67
C SER A 196 15.39 -24.59 16.19
N GLU A 197 16.20 -23.76 16.86
CA GLU A 197 16.15 -23.55 18.32
C GLU A 197 14.75 -23.13 18.83
N LYS A 198 14.01 -22.35 18.04
CA LYS A 198 12.67 -21.84 18.40
C LYS A 198 11.54 -22.83 18.17
N CYS A 199 11.76 -23.84 17.32
CA CYS A 199 10.73 -24.76 16.87
C CYS A 199 11.00 -26.23 17.25
N GLU A 200 12.04 -26.51 18.03
CA GLU A 200 12.30 -27.81 18.68
C GLU A 200 11.21 -28.18 19.69
#